data_AF-A0A4Q9Q4Y8-F1
#
_entry.id   AF-A0A4Q9Q4Y8-F1
#
_cell.length_a   1.000
_cell.length_b   1.000
_cell.length_c   1.000
_cell.angle_alpha   90.00
_cell.angle_beta   90.00
_cell.angle_gamma   90.00
#
_symmetry.space_group_name_H-M   'P 1'
#
loop_
_entity.id
_entity.type
_entity.pdbx_description
1 polymer ?
#
loop_
_entity_poly.entity_id
_entity_poly.type
_entity_poly.pdbx_seq_one_letter_code
_entity_poly.pdbx_strand_id
1 'polypeptide(L)'
;MGTAWEGCELRLHELSIDAWKKALGTLPAEGLSPQEDQLKQHFEEGLKLAEQGLAAVKDRSMPDDRLFSVPNLSEKLPWMRALSMEGVLTANNVLNTCAWPLMNAYKDFSDGVKYMKQLKRTDTGAEGNLNALNLIVNGLLRDQRVFHMDSPDWIENLQLQVEFELAAFDGWPEGGPETIKEEAVKLLKEKGWKATRNALAATIRAWFLRAYFADRSGQSKPVAMQYYNSIVDVLEWGASTWHDVPTSDRGVIFLKTFIRAIKRIRMEAYLTALVEYEAGPENEKPEFSVEELIEMANSMVEETTSNPPKAGDGTPLDKGAWYSFHVFPIADAHATLGAIFMQQGLSAKQEGDAEEAESMLAAAAKFYKKAAEMYPPDDENFPFFLKIAFEADWHRGRPLSETLLLCDRIRKALPAVAKIWEFNPADKLQPHIHQLDEFETRAYTGLLEEKYTMNTPSSDILMN
;
A
#
# COMPACT_ATOMS: atom_id res chain seq x y z
N MET A 1 -0.82 2.18 -0.42
CA MET A 1 -0.12 3.26 0.29
C MET A 1 0.20 4.45 -0.61
N GLY A 2 0.68 4.25 -1.85
CA GLY A 2 0.72 5.33 -2.85
C GLY A 2 -0.66 5.96 -3.06
N THR A 3 -1.72 5.15 -3.10
CA THR A 3 -3.13 5.57 -3.23
C THR A 3 -3.70 6.34 -2.03
N ALA A 4 -3.29 6.02 -0.81
CA ALA A 4 -3.74 6.73 0.39
C ALA A 4 -3.04 8.09 0.52
N TRP A 5 -1.77 8.16 0.08
CA TRP A 5 -1.02 9.41 0.00
C TRP A 5 -1.52 10.30 -1.15
N GLU A 6 -1.78 9.73 -2.33
CA GLU A 6 -2.51 10.42 -3.42
C GLU A 6 -3.85 10.94 -2.91
N GLY A 7 -4.59 10.19 -2.09
CA GLY A 7 -5.81 10.66 -1.42
C GLY A 7 -5.58 11.83 -0.45
N CYS A 8 -4.51 11.81 0.35
CA CYS A 8 -4.13 12.95 1.20
C CYS A 8 -3.67 14.17 0.38
N GLU A 9 -2.95 13.97 -0.72
CA GLU A 9 -2.47 15.02 -1.64
C GLU A 9 -3.66 15.63 -2.41
N LEU A 10 -4.59 14.82 -2.89
CA LEU A 10 -5.89 15.24 -3.43
C LEU A 10 -6.64 16.11 -2.44
N ARG A 11 -6.74 15.64 -1.18
CA ARG A 11 -7.43 16.38 -0.11
C ARG A 11 -6.73 17.70 0.21
N LEU A 12 -5.40 17.75 0.22
CA LEU A 12 -4.65 18.99 0.42
C LEU A 12 -4.94 20.01 -0.68
N HIS A 13 -5.00 19.56 -1.95
CA HIS A 13 -5.36 20.43 -3.06
C HIS A 13 -6.84 20.86 -3.03
N GLU A 14 -7.77 19.97 -2.70
CA GLU A 14 -9.20 20.30 -2.57
C GLU A 14 -9.46 21.31 -1.44
N LEU A 15 -8.84 21.11 -0.28
CA LEU A 15 -8.91 22.06 0.84
C LEU A 15 -8.24 23.40 0.48
N SER A 16 -7.13 23.38 -0.27
CA SER A 16 -6.49 24.60 -0.77
C SER A 16 -7.41 25.35 -1.74
N ILE A 17 -8.08 24.66 -2.66
CA ILE A 17 -9.04 25.27 -3.60
C ILE A 17 -10.20 25.92 -2.84
N ASP A 18 -10.77 25.23 -1.86
CA ASP A 18 -11.86 25.77 -1.05
C ASP A 18 -11.42 26.98 -0.23
N ALA A 19 -10.20 26.96 0.32
CA ALA A 19 -9.62 28.10 1.01
C ALA A 19 -9.44 29.31 0.09
N TRP A 20 -8.91 29.10 -1.13
CA TRP A 20 -8.74 30.18 -2.12
C TRP A 20 -10.08 30.73 -2.63
N LYS A 21 -11.07 29.86 -2.87
CA LYS A 21 -12.44 30.29 -3.24
C LYS A 21 -13.10 31.11 -2.13
N LYS A 22 -12.94 30.70 -0.86
CA LYS A 22 -13.39 31.48 0.30
C LYS A 22 -12.69 32.83 0.38
N ALA A 23 -11.36 32.86 0.21
CA ALA A 23 -10.58 34.10 0.22
C ALA A 23 -11.05 35.08 -0.88
N LEU A 24 -11.28 34.60 -2.11
CA LEU A 24 -11.86 35.41 -3.18
C LEU A 24 -13.27 35.91 -2.85
N GLY A 25 -14.07 35.11 -2.15
CA GLY A 25 -15.41 35.49 -1.70
C GLY A 25 -15.43 36.56 -0.60
N THR A 26 -14.29 36.87 0.04
CA THR A 26 -14.19 37.96 1.04
C THR A 26 -13.95 39.33 0.43
N LEU A 27 -13.60 39.39 -0.86
CA LEU A 27 -13.34 40.65 -1.55
C LEU A 27 -14.67 41.31 -2.02
N PRO A 28 -14.76 42.65 -2.03
CA PRO A 28 -15.91 43.37 -2.56
C PRO A 28 -16.18 43.01 -4.04
N ALA A 29 -17.45 42.80 -4.40
CA ALA A 29 -17.83 42.43 -5.76
C ALA A 29 -17.57 43.56 -6.79
N GLU A 30 -17.60 44.82 -6.35
CA GLU A 30 -17.33 46.00 -7.17
C GLU A 30 -16.60 47.07 -6.35
N GLY A 31 -15.76 47.90 -7.01
CA GLY A 31 -15.08 49.02 -6.35
C GLY A 31 -13.83 48.63 -5.55
N LEU A 32 -13.05 47.65 -6.03
CA LEU A 32 -11.80 47.22 -5.41
C LEU A 32 -10.81 48.38 -5.31
N SER A 33 -10.20 48.54 -4.13
CA SER A 33 -9.03 49.39 -3.97
C SER A 33 -7.80 48.77 -4.64
N PRO A 34 -6.76 49.56 -4.96
CA PRO A 34 -5.53 49.03 -5.57
C PRO A 34 -4.85 47.90 -4.77
N GLN A 35 -5.04 47.88 -3.45
CA GLN A 35 -4.52 46.82 -2.57
C GLN A 35 -5.37 45.55 -2.64
N GLU A 36 -6.68 45.68 -2.76
CA GLU A 36 -7.60 44.56 -2.93
C GLU A 36 -7.50 43.95 -4.33
N ASP A 37 -7.18 44.75 -5.35
CA ASP A 37 -6.86 44.27 -6.70
C ASP A 37 -5.59 43.40 -6.72
N GLN A 38 -4.56 43.79 -5.97
CA GLN A 38 -3.35 42.97 -5.82
C GLN A 38 -3.61 41.67 -5.05
N LEU A 39 -4.42 41.72 -3.98
CA LEU A 39 -4.84 40.54 -3.24
C LEU A 39 -5.67 39.59 -4.10
N LYS A 40 -6.58 40.13 -4.92
CA LYS A 40 -7.38 39.36 -5.87
C LYS A 40 -6.51 38.58 -6.84
N GLN A 41 -5.54 39.25 -7.47
CA GLN A 41 -4.59 38.60 -8.39
C GLN A 41 -3.81 37.47 -7.69
N HIS A 42 -3.34 37.73 -6.47
CA HIS A 42 -2.61 36.72 -5.69
C HIS A 42 -3.48 35.50 -5.34
N PHE A 43 -4.75 35.73 -4.95
CA PHE A 43 -5.68 34.64 -4.65
C PHE A 43 -6.09 33.85 -5.90
N GLU A 44 -6.25 34.52 -7.05
CA GLU A 44 -6.52 33.87 -8.34
C GLU A 44 -5.33 33.01 -8.81
N GLU A 45 -4.09 33.48 -8.61
CA GLU A 45 -2.88 32.70 -8.88
C GLU A 45 -2.76 31.48 -7.96
N GLY A 46 -2.99 31.66 -6.65
CA GLY A 46 -3.02 30.57 -5.68
C GLY A 46 -4.09 29.53 -5.98
N LEU A 47 -5.30 29.97 -6.33
CA LEU A 47 -6.39 29.08 -6.77
C LEU A 47 -6.00 28.29 -8.00
N LYS A 48 -5.43 28.95 -9.01
CA LYS A 48 -5.01 28.30 -10.26
C LYS A 48 -3.92 27.25 -10.02
N LEU A 49 -2.94 27.53 -9.15
CA LEU A 49 -1.91 26.56 -8.78
C LEU A 49 -2.50 25.36 -8.04
N ALA A 50 -3.44 25.60 -7.11
CA ALA A 50 -4.12 24.53 -6.40
C ALA A 50 -5.02 23.68 -7.33
N GLU A 51 -5.71 24.30 -8.30
CA GLU A 51 -6.49 23.61 -9.33
C GLU A 51 -5.60 22.81 -10.30
N GLN A 52 -4.43 23.34 -10.66
CA GLN A 52 -3.44 22.63 -11.48
C GLN A 52 -2.82 21.45 -10.72
N GLY A 53 -2.52 21.62 -9.43
CA GLY A 53 -2.07 20.55 -8.54
C GLY A 53 -3.13 19.47 -8.42
N LEU A 54 -4.39 19.85 -8.16
CA LEU A 54 -5.51 18.90 -8.13
C LEU A 54 -5.68 18.17 -9.46
N ALA A 55 -5.59 18.88 -10.59
CA ALA A 55 -5.70 18.28 -11.91
C ALA A 55 -4.53 17.32 -12.19
N ALA A 56 -3.29 17.67 -11.81
CA ALA A 56 -2.13 16.81 -11.98
C ALA A 56 -2.21 15.56 -11.08
N VAL A 57 -2.69 15.70 -9.84
CA VAL A 57 -2.90 14.55 -8.95
C VAL A 57 -4.10 13.72 -9.39
N LYS A 58 -5.17 14.32 -9.92
CA LYS A 58 -6.30 13.58 -10.53
C LYS A 58 -5.88 12.88 -11.80
N ASP A 59 -5.06 13.47 -12.65
CA ASP A 59 -4.51 12.86 -13.87
C ASP A 59 -3.54 11.69 -13.54
N ARG A 60 -2.82 11.79 -12.41
CA ARG A 60 -2.03 10.67 -11.84
C ARG A 60 -2.91 9.60 -11.19
N SER A 61 -3.99 10.00 -10.51
CA SER A 61 -4.90 9.11 -9.77
C SER A 61 -6.00 8.47 -10.64
N MET A 62 -6.18 8.97 -11.86
CA MET A 62 -7.17 8.52 -12.85
C MET A 62 -6.51 8.20 -14.19
N PRO A 63 -5.87 7.03 -14.31
CA PRO A 63 -6.18 6.14 -15.39
C PRO A 63 -7.42 5.35 -14.97
N ASP A 64 -8.45 5.39 -15.80
CA ASP A 64 -9.70 4.60 -15.75
C ASP A 64 -9.44 3.07 -15.96
N ASP A 65 -8.23 2.62 -15.62
CA ASP A 65 -7.73 1.26 -15.65
C ASP A 65 -6.62 1.19 -14.58
N ARG A 66 -6.97 0.92 -13.31
CA ARG A 66 -6.01 0.51 -12.26
C ARG A 66 -5.40 -0.88 -12.52
N LEU A 67 -5.48 -1.34 -13.77
CA LEU A 67 -5.03 -2.59 -14.31
C LEU A 67 -3.98 -2.28 -15.37
N PHE A 68 -2.71 -2.20 -14.97
CA PHE A 68 -1.62 -1.96 -15.92
C PHE A 68 -1.54 -3.11 -16.93
N SER A 69 -2.01 -2.87 -18.15
CA SER A 69 -1.60 -3.62 -19.33
C SER A 69 -0.25 -3.08 -19.78
N VAL A 70 0.80 -3.90 -19.73
CA VAL A 70 2.16 -3.48 -20.13
C VAL A 70 2.59 -4.22 -21.40
N PRO A 71 2.37 -3.67 -22.60
CA PRO A 71 3.05 -4.16 -23.78
C PRO A 71 4.51 -3.68 -23.79
N ASN A 72 5.46 -4.60 -24.01
CA ASN A 72 6.84 -4.30 -24.46
C ASN A 72 7.80 -3.53 -23.53
N LEU A 73 7.84 -3.81 -22.22
CA LEU A 73 8.92 -3.37 -21.31
C LEU A 73 9.65 -4.52 -20.57
N SER A 74 9.55 -5.75 -21.10
CA SER A 74 9.73 -6.99 -20.33
C SER A 74 11.08 -7.24 -19.67
N GLU A 75 12.15 -6.50 -19.98
CA GLU A 75 13.47 -6.71 -19.35
C GLU A 75 13.81 -5.64 -18.29
N LYS A 76 13.07 -4.54 -18.23
CA LYS A 76 13.40 -3.38 -17.39
C LYS A 76 12.60 -3.28 -16.11
N LEU A 77 11.52 -4.05 -15.99
CA LEU A 77 10.61 -3.99 -14.85
C LEU A 77 11.30 -4.39 -13.55
N PRO A 78 10.88 -3.86 -12.38
CA PRO A 78 11.57 -4.07 -11.11
C PRO A 78 11.82 -5.54 -10.76
N TRP A 79 10.82 -6.40 -10.96
CA TRP A 79 10.94 -7.83 -10.68
C TRP A 79 11.88 -8.57 -11.65
N MET A 80 12.02 -8.10 -12.89
CA MET A 80 12.97 -8.66 -13.86
C MET A 80 14.41 -8.27 -13.54
N ARG A 81 14.61 -7.03 -13.08
CA ARG A 81 15.89 -6.58 -12.54
C ARG A 81 16.27 -7.37 -11.29
N ALA A 82 15.34 -7.56 -10.35
CA ALA A 82 15.55 -8.40 -9.18
C ALA A 82 15.93 -9.85 -9.53
N LEU A 83 15.25 -10.46 -10.52
CA LEU A 83 15.60 -11.78 -11.06
C LEU A 83 17.05 -11.84 -11.55
N SER A 84 17.47 -10.85 -12.35
CA SER A 84 18.84 -10.79 -12.89
C SER A 84 19.94 -10.67 -11.81
N MET A 85 19.58 -10.20 -10.60
CA MET A 85 20.51 -10.01 -9.49
C MET A 85 20.78 -11.31 -8.70
N GLU A 86 19.99 -12.38 -8.89
CA GLU A 86 20.00 -13.60 -8.06
C GLU A 86 21.40 -14.22 -7.89
N GLY A 87 22.15 -14.33 -8.99
CA GLY A 87 23.50 -14.91 -8.98
C GLY A 87 24.48 -14.08 -8.16
N VAL A 88 24.48 -12.76 -8.35
CA VAL A 88 25.38 -11.83 -7.63
C VAL A 88 25.00 -11.76 -6.15
N LEU A 89 23.72 -11.70 -5.82
CA LEU A 89 23.25 -11.66 -4.42
C LEU A 89 23.60 -12.96 -3.68
N THR A 90 23.47 -14.11 -4.35
CA THR A 90 23.85 -15.41 -3.78
C THR A 90 25.36 -15.51 -3.57
N ALA A 91 26.16 -15.16 -4.58
CA ALA A 91 27.62 -15.24 -4.50
C ALA A 91 28.21 -14.33 -3.41
N ASN A 92 27.59 -13.17 -3.17
CA ASN A 92 28.04 -12.20 -2.17
C ASN A 92 27.29 -12.31 -0.82
N ASN A 93 26.41 -13.29 -0.66
CA ASN A 93 25.57 -13.47 0.54
C ASN A 93 24.84 -12.19 0.99
N VAL A 94 24.33 -11.41 0.04
CA VAL A 94 23.60 -10.17 0.33
C VAL A 94 22.17 -10.53 0.71
N LEU A 95 21.83 -10.36 1.99
CA LEU A 95 20.48 -10.64 2.51
C LEU A 95 19.62 -9.40 2.69
N ASN A 96 20.24 -8.23 2.97
CA ASN A 96 19.54 -6.96 3.18
C ASN A 96 19.21 -6.29 1.84
N THR A 97 18.21 -6.82 1.13
CA THR A 97 17.77 -6.33 -0.18
C THR A 97 16.30 -6.66 -0.41
N CYS A 98 15.57 -5.77 -1.07
CA CYS A 98 14.18 -6.03 -1.49
C CYS A 98 14.09 -6.93 -2.75
N ALA A 99 15.21 -7.24 -3.41
CA ALA A 99 15.22 -8.10 -4.59
C ALA A 99 14.71 -9.51 -4.28
N TRP A 100 15.05 -10.05 -3.11
CA TRP A 100 14.63 -11.39 -2.66
C TRP A 100 13.10 -11.56 -2.59
N PRO A 101 12.36 -10.78 -1.79
CA PRO A 101 10.90 -10.91 -1.74
C PRO A 101 10.24 -10.60 -3.09
N LEU A 102 10.73 -9.58 -3.82
CA LEU A 102 10.16 -9.19 -5.11
C LEU A 102 10.31 -10.27 -6.18
N MET A 103 11.50 -10.88 -6.27
CA MET A 103 11.76 -11.99 -7.18
C MET A 103 10.91 -13.21 -6.86
N ASN A 104 10.83 -13.61 -5.59
CA ASN A 104 10.05 -14.79 -5.19
C ASN A 104 8.56 -14.56 -5.42
N ALA A 105 8.07 -13.36 -5.12
CA ALA A 105 6.70 -12.95 -5.42
C ALA A 105 6.41 -13.05 -6.93
N TYR A 106 7.33 -12.60 -7.77
CA TYR A 106 7.15 -12.65 -9.22
C TYR A 106 7.24 -14.07 -9.79
N LYS A 107 8.15 -14.91 -9.28
CA LYS A 107 8.21 -16.34 -9.65
C LYS A 107 6.87 -17.03 -9.37
N ASP A 108 6.33 -16.86 -8.16
CA ASP A 108 5.01 -17.38 -7.79
C ASP A 108 3.91 -16.80 -8.69
N PHE A 109 3.82 -15.47 -8.81
CA PHE A 109 2.77 -14.81 -9.59
C PHE A 109 2.78 -15.21 -11.08
N SER A 110 3.95 -15.17 -11.72
CA SER A 110 4.10 -15.45 -13.16
C SER A 110 3.83 -16.91 -13.51
N ASP A 111 4.27 -17.88 -12.68
CA ASP A 111 3.92 -19.28 -12.86
C ASP A 111 2.42 -19.52 -12.67
N GLY A 112 1.80 -18.83 -11.71
CA GLY A 112 0.35 -18.85 -11.51
C GLY A 112 -0.43 -18.33 -12.72
N VAL A 113 -0.03 -17.17 -13.27
CA VAL A 113 -0.62 -16.60 -14.51
C VAL A 113 -0.41 -17.55 -15.70
N LYS A 114 0.77 -18.16 -15.82
CA LYS A 114 1.03 -19.16 -16.86
C LYS A 114 0.09 -20.37 -16.75
N TYR A 115 -0.18 -20.85 -15.54
CA TYR A 115 -1.11 -21.95 -15.30
C TYR A 115 -2.57 -21.56 -15.57
N MET A 116 -2.97 -20.35 -15.17
CA MET A 116 -4.28 -19.79 -15.48
C MET A 116 -4.53 -19.77 -17.01
N LYS A 117 -3.55 -19.34 -17.80
CA LYS A 117 -3.65 -19.29 -19.27
C LYS A 117 -3.63 -20.67 -19.97
N GLN A 118 -3.31 -21.74 -19.25
CA GLN A 118 -3.34 -23.10 -19.80
C GLN A 118 -4.73 -23.74 -19.72
N LEU A 119 -5.67 -23.12 -19.00
CA LEU A 119 -7.03 -23.61 -18.86
C LEU A 119 -7.74 -23.65 -20.22
N LYS A 120 -8.30 -24.81 -20.56
CA LYS A 120 -9.06 -25.02 -21.80
C LYS A 120 -10.44 -25.53 -21.48
N ARG A 121 -11.44 -24.96 -22.17
CA ARG A 121 -12.78 -25.56 -22.23
C ARG A 121 -12.78 -26.66 -23.29
N THR A 122 -13.24 -27.84 -22.92
CA THR A 122 -13.38 -29.04 -23.75
C THR A 122 -14.85 -29.47 -23.78
N ASP A 123 -15.20 -30.37 -24.71
CA ASP A 123 -16.57 -30.89 -24.81
C ASP A 123 -17.04 -31.62 -23.55
N THR A 124 -16.10 -32.09 -22.71
CA THR A 124 -16.37 -32.83 -21.48
C THR A 124 -16.24 -32.00 -20.20
N GLY A 125 -15.92 -30.70 -20.29
CA GLY A 125 -15.68 -29.83 -19.14
C GLY A 125 -14.45 -28.95 -19.31
N ALA A 126 -13.87 -28.46 -18.21
CA ALA A 126 -12.63 -27.69 -18.24
C ALA A 126 -11.42 -28.56 -17.85
N GLU A 127 -10.29 -28.38 -18.55
CA GLU A 127 -9.02 -29.01 -18.25
C GLU A 127 -7.96 -27.94 -18.05
N GLY A 128 -7.25 -27.97 -16.92
CA GLY A 128 -6.26 -26.97 -16.56
C GLY A 128 -5.48 -27.34 -15.31
N ASN A 129 -4.58 -26.45 -14.90
CA ASN A 129 -3.77 -26.65 -13.71
C ASN A 129 -4.50 -26.11 -12.46
N LEU A 130 -4.61 -26.93 -11.41
CA LEU A 130 -5.33 -26.60 -10.17
C LEU A 130 -4.48 -25.87 -9.12
N ASN A 131 -3.31 -25.33 -9.50
CA ASN A 131 -2.40 -24.62 -8.61
C ASN A 131 -2.23 -23.14 -9.01
N ALA A 132 -3.02 -22.65 -9.96
CA ALA A 132 -2.89 -21.29 -10.48
C ALA A 132 -3.26 -20.26 -9.41
N LEU A 133 -4.42 -20.41 -8.75
CA LEU A 133 -4.84 -19.47 -7.70
C LEU A 133 -3.87 -19.48 -6.53
N ASN A 134 -3.33 -20.64 -6.18
CA ASN A 134 -2.33 -20.74 -5.11
C ASN A 134 -1.09 -19.90 -5.40
N LEU A 135 -0.54 -20.03 -6.60
CA LEU A 135 0.66 -19.31 -7.00
C LEU A 135 0.40 -17.80 -7.18
N ILE A 136 -0.71 -17.41 -7.82
CA ILE A 136 -1.09 -15.99 -7.96
C ILE A 136 -1.23 -15.34 -6.58
N VAL A 137 -2.01 -15.94 -5.68
CA VAL A 137 -2.24 -15.38 -4.34
C VAL A 137 -0.94 -15.35 -3.53
N ASN A 138 -0.11 -16.41 -3.57
CA ASN A 138 1.17 -16.40 -2.84
C ASN A 138 2.09 -15.27 -3.31
N GLY A 139 2.16 -15.00 -4.62
CA GLY A 139 2.90 -13.86 -5.16
C GLY A 139 2.40 -12.54 -4.59
N LEU A 140 1.08 -12.31 -4.60
CA LEU A 140 0.45 -11.09 -4.07
C LEU A 140 0.62 -10.93 -2.55
N LEU A 141 0.56 -12.03 -1.80
CA LEU A 141 0.78 -12.01 -0.35
C LEU A 141 2.24 -11.70 0.03
N ARG A 142 3.20 -12.01 -0.85
CA ARG A 142 4.62 -11.69 -0.65
C ARG A 142 4.94 -10.24 -0.98
N ASP A 143 4.53 -9.80 -2.16
CA ASP A 143 4.75 -8.44 -2.65
C ASP A 143 3.73 -8.09 -3.74
N GLN A 144 2.79 -7.21 -3.43
CA GLN A 144 1.74 -6.81 -4.38
C GLN A 144 2.27 -6.05 -5.60
N ARG A 145 3.50 -5.53 -5.54
CA ARG A 145 4.12 -4.75 -6.64
C ARG A 145 4.44 -5.60 -7.86
N VAL A 146 4.35 -6.93 -7.76
CA VAL A 146 4.52 -7.84 -8.91
C VAL A 146 3.25 -7.99 -9.75
N PHE A 147 2.11 -7.47 -9.29
CA PHE A 147 0.85 -7.56 -10.01
C PHE A 147 0.91 -6.80 -11.33
N HIS A 148 0.52 -7.46 -12.41
CA HIS A 148 0.37 -6.88 -13.74
C HIS A 148 -0.56 -7.76 -14.59
N MET A 149 -1.20 -7.16 -15.59
CA MET A 149 -1.93 -7.88 -16.63
C MET A 149 -1.10 -7.88 -17.90
N ASP A 150 -0.81 -9.08 -18.39
CA ASP A 150 0.02 -9.29 -19.58
C ASP A 150 -0.82 -9.67 -20.82
N SER A 151 -2.15 -9.67 -20.71
CA SER A 151 -3.06 -9.83 -21.84
C SER A 151 -4.44 -9.17 -21.59
N PRO A 152 -5.18 -8.80 -22.65
CA PRO A 152 -6.52 -8.18 -22.51
C PRO A 152 -7.56 -9.11 -21.89
N ASP A 153 -7.41 -10.43 -22.07
CA ASP A 153 -8.32 -11.48 -21.59
C ASP A 153 -7.97 -11.98 -20.18
N TRP A 154 -7.13 -11.24 -19.44
CA TRP A 154 -6.56 -11.69 -18.18
C TRP A 154 -7.63 -11.90 -17.10
N ILE A 155 -8.60 -10.98 -17.00
CA ILE A 155 -9.69 -11.05 -16.02
C ILE A 155 -10.63 -12.22 -16.33
N GLU A 156 -10.98 -12.42 -17.60
CA GLU A 156 -11.82 -13.55 -18.02
C GLU A 156 -11.11 -14.88 -17.70
N ASN A 157 -9.83 -14.99 -18.02
CA ASN A 157 -9.04 -16.19 -17.70
C ASN A 157 -8.95 -16.43 -16.19
N LEU A 158 -8.79 -15.37 -15.38
CA LEU A 158 -8.79 -15.51 -13.93
C LEU A 158 -10.15 -15.98 -13.41
N GLN A 159 -11.25 -15.40 -13.90
CA GLN A 159 -12.59 -15.79 -13.48
C GLN A 159 -12.86 -17.26 -13.80
N LEU A 160 -12.51 -17.70 -15.01
CA LEU A 160 -12.61 -19.10 -15.41
C LEU A 160 -11.78 -20.02 -14.51
N GLN A 161 -10.57 -19.59 -14.14
CA GLN A 161 -9.70 -20.34 -13.23
C GLN A 161 -10.27 -20.42 -11.81
N VAL A 162 -10.91 -19.35 -11.32
CA VAL A 162 -11.60 -19.34 -10.03
C VAL A 162 -12.76 -20.34 -10.02
N GLU A 163 -13.62 -20.30 -11.04
CA GLU A 163 -14.73 -21.24 -11.18
C GLU A 163 -14.24 -22.70 -11.27
N PHE A 164 -13.18 -22.94 -12.05
CA PHE A 164 -12.58 -24.25 -12.24
C PHE A 164 -12.00 -24.84 -10.94
N GLU A 165 -11.15 -24.09 -10.21
CA GLU A 165 -10.54 -24.59 -8.98
C GLU A 165 -11.55 -24.75 -7.84
N LEU A 166 -12.55 -23.85 -7.72
CA LEU A 166 -13.62 -24.02 -6.73
C LEU A 166 -14.43 -25.29 -7.00
N ALA A 167 -14.81 -25.54 -8.26
CA ALA A 167 -15.55 -26.75 -8.61
C ALA A 167 -14.72 -28.02 -8.39
N ALA A 168 -13.43 -28.01 -8.73
CA ALA A 168 -12.55 -29.17 -8.57
C ALA A 168 -12.26 -29.53 -7.11
N PHE A 169 -12.31 -28.55 -6.20
CA PHE A 169 -12.00 -28.76 -4.79
C PHE A 169 -13.22 -28.74 -3.87
N ASP A 170 -14.44 -28.75 -4.41
CA ASP A 170 -15.69 -28.60 -3.64
C ASP A 170 -15.65 -27.34 -2.72
N GLY A 171 -15.08 -26.25 -3.24
CA GLY A 171 -15.01 -24.96 -2.53
C GLY A 171 -16.37 -24.24 -2.52
N TRP A 172 -16.48 -23.22 -1.67
CA TRP A 172 -17.72 -22.48 -1.47
C TRP A 172 -17.69 -21.12 -2.18
N PRO A 173 -18.35 -20.97 -3.35
CA PRO A 173 -18.37 -19.72 -4.11
C PRO A 173 -19.21 -18.62 -3.44
N GLU A 174 -20.12 -19.02 -2.57
CA GLU A 174 -21.11 -18.20 -1.86
C GLU A 174 -21.17 -18.61 -0.38
N GLY A 175 -21.77 -17.76 0.44
CA GLY A 175 -21.91 -17.95 1.89
C GLY A 175 -21.01 -17.01 2.69
N GLY A 176 -21.44 -16.70 3.91
CA GLY A 176 -20.66 -15.92 4.87
C GLY A 176 -19.71 -16.79 5.70
N PRO A 177 -18.86 -16.18 6.54
CA PRO A 177 -17.88 -16.91 7.33
C PRO A 177 -18.51 -18.02 8.20
N GLU A 178 -19.65 -17.78 8.84
CA GLU A 178 -20.34 -18.78 9.66
C GLU A 178 -20.74 -20.03 8.86
N THR A 179 -21.27 -19.85 7.65
CA THR A 179 -21.61 -20.97 6.76
C THR A 179 -20.36 -21.79 6.43
N ILE A 180 -19.23 -21.13 6.11
CA ILE A 180 -17.98 -21.83 5.79
C ILE A 180 -17.45 -22.59 7.00
N LYS A 181 -17.51 -22.02 8.20
CA LYS A 181 -17.07 -22.68 9.44
C LYS A 181 -17.86 -23.96 9.68
N GLU A 182 -19.18 -23.90 9.56
CA GLU A 182 -20.05 -25.06 9.73
C GLU A 182 -19.80 -26.15 8.68
N GLU A 183 -19.80 -25.77 7.40
CA GLU A 183 -19.62 -26.70 6.28
C GLU A 183 -18.22 -27.32 6.28
N ALA A 184 -17.18 -26.58 6.66
CA ALA A 184 -15.83 -27.11 6.77
C ALA A 184 -15.72 -28.21 7.83
N VAL A 185 -16.41 -28.06 8.97
CA VAL A 185 -16.47 -29.10 10.02
C VAL A 185 -17.25 -30.33 9.54
N LYS A 186 -18.34 -30.15 8.79
CA LYS A 186 -19.10 -31.27 8.19
C LYS A 186 -18.24 -32.02 7.17
N LEU A 187 -17.64 -31.29 6.24
CA LEU A 187 -16.75 -31.85 5.21
C LEU A 187 -15.57 -32.60 5.82
N LEU A 188 -15.02 -32.10 6.94
CA LEU A 188 -13.94 -32.78 7.65
C LEU A 188 -14.37 -34.13 8.22
N LYS A 189 -15.58 -34.22 8.78
CA LYS A 189 -16.13 -35.47 9.30
C LYS A 189 -16.42 -36.49 8.19
N GLU A 190 -16.85 -36.01 7.02
CA GLU A 190 -17.30 -36.85 5.92
C GLU A 190 -16.17 -37.30 4.98
N LYS A 191 -15.29 -36.38 4.59
CA LYS A 191 -14.26 -36.61 3.55
C LYS A 191 -12.82 -36.46 4.07
N GLY A 192 -12.63 -36.03 5.32
CA GLY A 192 -11.32 -35.92 5.96
C GLY A 192 -10.48 -34.71 5.51
N TRP A 193 -9.29 -34.58 6.11
CA TRP A 193 -8.44 -33.39 6.00
C TRP A 193 -8.09 -32.96 4.59
N LYS A 194 -7.74 -33.90 3.71
CA LYS A 194 -7.32 -33.56 2.35
C LYS A 194 -8.41 -32.79 1.58
N ALA A 195 -9.66 -33.25 1.67
CA ALA A 195 -10.79 -32.61 1.02
C ALA A 195 -11.07 -31.23 1.65
N THR A 196 -11.19 -31.17 2.97
CA THR A 196 -11.45 -29.92 3.71
C THR A 196 -10.38 -28.86 3.47
N ARG A 197 -9.10 -29.25 3.54
CA ARG A 197 -7.95 -28.38 3.31
C ARG A 197 -8.00 -27.76 1.92
N ASN A 198 -8.30 -28.57 0.90
CA ASN A 198 -8.35 -28.10 -0.47
C ASN A 198 -9.55 -27.16 -0.70
N ALA A 199 -10.74 -27.52 -0.19
CA ALA A 199 -11.95 -26.70 -0.27
C ALA A 199 -11.77 -25.32 0.38
N LEU A 200 -11.25 -25.29 1.62
CA LEU A 200 -10.95 -24.04 2.32
C LEU A 200 -9.88 -23.22 1.60
N ALA A 201 -8.81 -23.87 1.14
CA ALA A 201 -7.71 -23.21 0.43
C ALA A 201 -8.18 -22.52 -0.86
N ALA A 202 -9.05 -23.17 -1.64
CA ALA A 202 -9.63 -22.61 -2.85
C ALA A 202 -10.59 -21.45 -2.52
N THR A 203 -11.46 -21.65 -1.52
CA THR A 203 -12.45 -20.64 -1.08
C THR A 203 -11.78 -19.35 -0.61
N ILE A 204 -10.81 -19.45 0.29
CA ILE A 204 -10.10 -18.28 0.83
C ILE A 204 -9.36 -17.53 -0.27
N ARG A 205 -8.73 -18.22 -1.22
CA ARG A 205 -8.02 -17.59 -2.34
C ARG A 205 -8.98 -16.91 -3.32
N ALA A 206 -10.11 -17.54 -3.61
CA ALA A 206 -11.15 -16.93 -4.44
C ALA A 206 -11.72 -15.66 -3.79
N TRP A 207 -12.04 -15.72 -2.49
CA TRP A 207 -12.49 -14.54 -1.74
C TRP A 207 -11.42 -13.46 -1.67
N PHE A 208 -10.16 -13.83 -1.47
CA PHE A 208 -9.05 -12.88 -1.47
C PHE A 208 -8.95 -12.15 -2.80
N LEU A 209 -9.02 -12.87 -3.93
CA LEU A 209 -8.98 -12.24 -5.26
C LEU A 209 -10.18 -11.33 -5.47
N ARG A 210 -11.40 -11.74 -5.06
CA ARG A 210 -12.59 -10.85 -5.10
C ARG A 210 -12.37 -9.58 -4.29
N ALA A 211 -11.86 -9.69 -3.06
CA ALA A 211 -11.55 -8.54 -2.21
C ALA A 211 -10.49 -7.63 -2.84
N TYR A 212 -9.41 -8.23 -3.33
CA TYR A 212 -8.28 -7.55 -3.94
C TYR A 212 -8.71 -6.75 -5.18
N PHE A 213 -9.49 -7.36 -6.07
CA PHE A 213 -9.98 -6.67 -7.26
C PHE A 213 -11.04 -5.62 -6.95
N ALA A 214 -11.97 -5.88 -6.03
CA ALA A 214 -12.96 -4.88 -5.62
C ALA A 214 -12.29 -3.62 -5.03
N ASP A 215 -11.21 -3.79 -4.26
CA ASP A 215 -10.41 -2.70 -3.71
C ASP A 215 -9.59 -1.96 -4.78
N ARG A 216 -8.83 -2.72 -5.58
CA ARG A 216 -7.86 -2.19 -6.54
C ARG A 216 -8.50 -1.58 -7.78
N SER A 217 -9.65 -2.08 -8.23
CA SER A 217 -10.39 -1.47 -9.36
C SER A 217 -11.15 -0.20 -8.95
N GLY A 218 -11.25 0.09 -7.65
CA GLY A 218 -12.10 1.17 -7.14
C GLY A 218 -13.61 0.87 -7.23
N GLN A 219 -14.00 -0.36 -7.60
CA GLN A 219 -15.41 -0.73 -7.75
C GLN A 219 -16.20 -0.59 -6.44
N SER A 220 -15.68 -1.11 -5.32
CA SER A 220 -16.39 -1.04 -4.04
C SER A 220 -15.50 -1.38 -2.84
N LYS A 221 -15.14 -0.36 -2.04
CA LYS A 221 -14.42 -0.53 -0.77
C LYS A 221 -15.22 -1.33 0.28
N PRO A 222 -16.54 -1.12 0.46
CA PRO A 222 -17.32 -1.91 1.42
C PRO A 222 -17.33 -3.40 1.08
N VAL A 223 -17.47 -3.74 -0.21
CA VAL A 223 -17.41 -5.14 -0.66
C VAL A 223 -16.03 -5.74 -0.41
N ALA A 224 -14.96 -5.01 -0.73
CA ALA A 224 -13.60 -5.47 -0.44
C ALA A 224 -13.42 -5.76 1.06
N MET A 225 -13.86 -4.84 1.93
CA MET A 225 -13.78 -4.99 3.38
C MET A 225 -14.62 -6.15 3.90
N GLN A 226 -15.83 -6.36 3.37
CA GLN A 226 -16.67 -7.50 3.73
C GLN A 226 -15.95 -8.83 3.46
N TYR A 227 -15.32 -8.98 2.29
CA TYR A 227 -14.57 -10.19 1.97
C TYR A 227 -13.31 -10.32 2.84
N TYR A 228 -12.52 -9.27 3.03
CA TYR A 228 -11.34 -9.35 3.90
C TYR A 228 -11.70 -9.70 5.35
N ASN A 229 -12.77 -9.11 5.90
CA ASN A 229 -13.26 -9.45 7.25
C ASN A 229 -13.68 -10.92 7.32
N SER A 230 -14.44 -11.41 6.33
CA SER A 230 -14.87 -12.80 6.26
C SER A 230 -13.69 -13.78 6.16
N ILE A 231 -12.67 -13.43 5.40
CA ILE A 231 -11.44 -14.23 5.28
C ILE A 231 -10.71 -14.29 6.62
N VAL A 232 -10.46 -13.13 7.25
CA VAL A 232 -9.73 -13.08 8.52
C VAL A 232 -10.46 -13.87 9.59
N ASP A 233 -11.78 -13.75 9.67
CA ASP A 233 -12.60 -14.49 10.64
C ASP A 233 -12.48 -16.02 10.48
N VAL A 234 -12.63 -16.54 9.25
CA VAL A 234 -12.44 -17.98 8.99
C VAL A 234 -11.01 -18.43 9.29
N LEU A 235 -10.01 -17.61 8.96
CA LEU A 235 -8.60 -17.95 9.18
C LEU A 235 -8.24 -17.99 10.67
N GLU A 236 -8.70 -17.02 11.46
CA GLU A 236 -8.46 -16.99 12.91
C GLU A 236 -9.20 -18.11 13.62
N TRP A 237 -10.47 -18.34 13.25
CA TRP A 237 -11.24 -19.47 13.74
C TRP A 237 -10.54 -20.80 13.46
N GLY A 238 -10.11 -21.05 12.22
CA GLY A 238 -9.47 -22.31 11.84
C GLY A 238 -8.09 -22.48 12.50
N ALA A 239 -7.31 -21.40 12.60
CA ALA A 239 -6.01 -21.42 13.28
C ALA A 239 -6.14 -21.75 14.78
N SER A 240 -7.19 -21.25 15.44
CA SER A 240 -7.50 -21.55 16.84
C SER A 240 -8.08 -22.96 17.03
N THR A 241 -9.08 -23.31 16.22
CA THR A 241 -9.80 -24.60 16.32
C THR A 241 -8.89 -25.78 16.02
N TRP A 242 -7.96 -25.62 15.07
CA TRP A 242 -7.05 -26.67 14.62
C TRP A 242 -5.60 -26.35 14.93
N HIS A 243 -5.32 -25.75 16.10
CA HIS A 243 -3.97 -25.35 16.50
C HIS A 243 -3.01 -26.55 16.66
N ASP A 244 -3.51 -27.69 17.14
CA ASP A 244 -2.74 -28.92 17.34
C ASP A 244 -2.64 -29.83 16.10
N VAL A 245 -3.30 -29.45 14.99
CA VAL A 245 -3.29 -30.26 13.76
C VAL A 245 -2.06 -29.92 12.93
N PRO A 246 -1.32 -30.92 12.40
CA PRO A 246 -0.17 -30.68 11.55
C PRO A 246 -0.53 -29.80 10.34
N THR A 247 0.38 -28.89 9.96
CA THR A 247 0.20 -27.99 8.81
C THR A 247 -0.05 -28.75 7.49
N SER A 248 0.52 -29.96 7.34
CA SER A 248 0.25 -30.82 6.20
C SER A 248 -1.23 -31.18 6.07
N ASP A 249 -1.96 -31.24 7.18
CA ASP A 249 -3.37 -31.67 7.21
C ASP A 249 -4.31 -30.46 7.22
N ARG A 250 -4.11 -29.50 8.14
CA ARG A 250 -4.98 -28.30 8.21
C ARG A 250 -4.72 -27.31 7.08
N GLY A 251 -3.53 -27.32 6.50
CA GLY A 251 -3.13 -26.45 5.41
C GLY A 251 -2.37 -25.19 5.83
N VAL A 252 -1.60 -24.67 4.87
CA VAL A 252 -0.73 -23.50 5.06
C VAL A 252 -1.49 -22.18 5.25
N ILE A 253 -2.78 -22.15 4.87
CA ILE A 253 -3.61 -20.93 5.00
C ILE A 253 -3.78 -20.51 6.47
N PHE A 254 -3.66 -21.44 7.41
CA PHE A 254 -3.73 -21.18 8.86
C PHE A 254 -2.38 -20.86 9.50
N LEU A 255 -1.30 -20.77 8.71
CA LEU A 255 -0.02 -20.30 9.22
C LEU A 255 -0.06 -18.80 9.51
N LYS A 256 0.61 -18.37 10.59
CA LYS A 256 0.69 -16.96 10.98
C LYS A 256 1.15 -16.07 9.83
N THR A 257 2.10 -16.52 9.02
CA THR A 257 2.61 -15.77 7.86
C THR A 257 1.53 -15.49 6.81
N PHE A 258 0.66 -16.47 6.52
CA PHE A 258 -0.44 -16.30 5.56
C PHE A 258 -1.51 -15.33 6.09
N ILE A 259 -1.91 -15.53 7.36
CA ILE A 259 -2.90 -14.67 8.02
C ILE A 259 -2.39 -13.24 8.11
N ARG A 260 -1.12 -13.05 8.51
CA ARG A 260 -0.47 -11.76 8.62
C ARG A 260 -0.41 -11.03 7.29
N ALA A 261 -0.08 -11.73 6.20
CA ALA A 261 -0.06 -11.14 4.86
C ALA A 261 -1.46 -10.63 4.45
N ILE A 262 -2.52 -11.39 4.70
CA ILE A 262 -3.89 -10.94 4.43
C ILE A 262 -4.27 -9.74 5.30
N LYS A 263 -3.97 -9.78 6.61
CA LYS A 263 -4.24 -8.67 7.52
C LYS A 263 -3.52 -7.39 7.10
N ARG A 264 -2.28 -7.49 6.62
CA ARG A 264 -1.49 -6.36 6.09
C ARG A 264 -2.19 -5.71 4.91
N ILE A 265 -2.66 -6.52 3.96
CA ILE A 265 -3.36 -6.05 2.76
C ILE A 265 -4.71 -5.42 3.13
N ARG A 266 -5.46 -6.06 4.04
CA ARG A 266 -6.71 -5.52 4.60
C ARG A 266 -6.48 -4.16 5.26
N MET A 267 -5.41 -4.00 6.03
CA MET A 267 -5.06 -2.73 6.69
C MET A 267 -4.79 -1.61 5.69
N GLU A 268 -4.07 -1.90 4.60
CA GLU A 268 -3.84 -0.93 3.52
C GLU A 268 -5.15 -0.50 2.84
N ALA A 269 -6.02 -1.48 2.55
CA ALA A 269 -7.32 -1.22 1.93
C ALA A 269 -8.26 -0.46 2.88
N TYR A 270 -8.22 -0.72 4.19
CA TYR A 270 -8.97 0.02 5.20
C TYR A 270 -8.50 1.48 5.28
N LEU A 271 -7.19 1.73 5.30
CA LEU A 271 -6.64 3.10 5.26
C LEU A 271 -7.13 3.85 4.02
N THR A 272 -7.13 3.20 2.85
CA THR A 272 -7.57 3.83 1.60
C THR A 272 -9.08 4.12 1.64
N ALA A 273 -9.89 3.20 2.16
CA ALA A 273 -11.32 3.42 2.36
C ALA A 273 -11.58 4.62 3.28
N LEU A 274 -10.89 4.70 4.43
CA LEU A 274 -11.04 5.79 5.38
C LEU A 274 -10.75 7.16 4.73
N VAL A 275 -9.66 7.26 3.96
CA VAL A 275 -9.29 8.48 3.24
C VAL A 275 -10.34 8.85 2.17
N GLU A 276 -10.83 7.89 1.38
CA GLU A 276 -11.86 8.14 0.36
C GLU A 276 -13.20 8.58 0.98
N TYR A 277 -13.62 7.99 2.10
CA TYR A 277 -14.90 8.32 2.73
C TYR A 277 -14.90 9.64 3.49
N GLU A 278 -13.76 10.05 4.04
CA GLU A 278 -13.65 11.39 4.59
C GLU A 278 -13.76 12.49 3.52
N ALA A 279 -13.41 12.19 2.27
CA ALA A 279 -13.59 13.08 1.13
C ALA A 279 -15.00 13.00 0.50
N GLY A 280 -15.79 11.97 0.83
CA GLY A 280 -17.12 11.73 0.29
C GLY A 280 -18.25 12.50 0.99
N PRO A 281 -19.46 12.53 0.41
CA PRO A 281 -20.64 13.14 1.05
C PRO A 281 -20.95 12.49 2.40
N GLU A 282 -21.35 13.28 3.42
CA GLU A 282 -21.64 12.79 4.78
C GLU A 282 -22.65 11.63 4.86
N ASN A 283 -23.47 11.47 3.82
CA ASN A 283 -24.60 10.56 3.77
C ASN A 283 -24.24 9.12 3.35
N GLU A 284 -22.98 8.87 2.97
CA GLU A 284 -22.50 7.57 2.47
C GLU A 284 -21.28 7.05 3.24
N LYS A 285 -21.18 7.35 4.54
CA LYS A 285 -20.07 6.83 5.37
C LYS A 285 -20.38 5.40 5.86
N PRO A 286 -19.71 4.36 5.34
CA PRO A 286 -19.64 3.08 6.04
C PRO A 286 -19.00 3.24 7.42
N GLU A 287 -19.19 2.22 8.24
CA GLU A 287 -18.67 2.10 9.60
C GLU A 287 -17.16 1.81 9.56
N PHE A 288 -16.36 2.80 9.14
CA PHE A 288 -14.90 2.79 9.29
C PHE A 288 -14.50 3.82 10.35
N SER A 289 -13.62 3.43 11.27
CA SER A 289 -13.11 4.30 12.33
C SER A 289 -11.59 4.35 12.33
N VAL A 290 -11.04 5.50 12.74
CA VAL A 290 -9.59 5.68 12.89
C VAL A 290 -9.08 4.77 14.01
N GLU A 291 -9.87 4.60 15.07
CA GLU A 291 -9.56 3.78 16.24
C GLU A 291 -9.34 2.31 15.86
N GLU A 292 -10.22 1.73 15.03
CA GLU A 292 -10.04 0.37 14.51
C GLU A 292 -8.77 0.23 13.69
N LEU A 293 -8.43 1.22 12.86
CA LEU A 293 -7.21 1.18 12.06
C LEU A 293 -5.94 1.28 12.92
N ILE A 294 -5.98 2.10 13.99
CA ILE A 294 -4.92 2.16 15.01
C ILE A 294 -4.76 0.80 15.69
N GLU A 295 -5.87 0.16 16.08
CA GLU A 295 -5.85 -1.17 16.70
C GLU A 295 -5.27 -2.21 15.74
N MET A 296 -5.68 -2.20 14.47
CA MET A 296 -5.14 -3.09 13.44
C MET A 296 -3.63 -2.91 13.28
N ALA A 297 -3.13 -1.68 13.21
CA ALA A 297 -1.71 -1.40 13.08
C ALA A 297 -0.92 -1.83 14.33
N ASN A 298 -1.39 -1.50 15.53
CA ASN A 298 -0.73 -1.92 16.78
C ASN A 298 -0.72 -3.45 16.94
N SER A 299 -1.84 -4.11 16.66
CA SER A 299 -1.96 -5.57 16.67
C SER A 299 -0.99 -6.23 15.68
N MET A 300 -0.81 -5.63 14.49
CA MET A 300 0.17 -6.12 13.50
C MET A 300 1.61 -6.06 14.04
N VAL A 301 1.99 -4.95 14.67
CA VAL A 301 3.33 -4.79 15.27
C VAL A 301 3.53 -5.79 16.41
N GLU A 302 2.55 -5.90 17.31
CA GLU A 302 2.61 -6.80 18.47
C GLU A 302 2.67 -8.28 18.05
N GLU A 303 1.77 -8.72 17.18
CA GLU A 303 1.71 -10.11 16.71
C GLU A 303 2.99 -10.48 15.97
N THR A 304 3.47 -9.63 15.06
CA THR A 304 4.65 -9.95 14.25
C THR A 304 5.92 -9.99 15.09
N THR A 305 6.07 -9.05 16.04
CA THR A 305 7.23 -8.98 16.94
C THR A 305 7.25 -10.12 17.95
N SER A 306 6.08 -10.51 18.46
CA SER A 306 5.94 -11.59 19.45
C SER A 306 6.09 -12.98 18.84
N ASN A 307 6.01 -13.09 17.52
CA ASN A 307 6.04 -14.37 16.79
C ASN A 307 7.13 -14.39 15.71
N PRO A 308 8.42 -14.23 16.08
CA PRO A 308 9.51 -14.39 15.14
C PRO A 308 9.63 -15.87 14.70
N PRO A 309 10.18 -16.14 13.51
CA PRO A 309 10.48 -17.50 13.08
C PRO A 309 11.42 -18.17 14.08
N LYS A 310 11.12 -19.42 14.46
CA LYS A 310 11.99 -20.21 15.34
C LYS A 310 12.80 -21.20 14.52
N ALA A 311 14.03 -21.44 14.96
CA ALA A 311 14.86 -22.49 14.39
C ALA A 311 14.17 -23.84 14.55
N GLY A 312 13.88 -24.52 13.44
CA GLY A 312 13.20 -25.82 13.45
C GLY A 312 11.70 -25.77 13.14
N ASP A 313 11.11 -24.64 12.74
CA ASP A 313 9.69 -24.49 12.34
C ASP A 313 9.31 -25.24 11.02
N GLY A 314 9.98 -26.35 10.71
CA GLY A 314 9.61 -27.34 9.69
C GLY A 314 9.82 -26.91 8.23
N THR A 315 9.86 -25.61 7.93
CA THR A 315 10.10 -25.10 6.57
C THR A 315 11.21 -24.05 6.61
N PRO A 316 12.35 -24.27 5.93
CA PRO A 316 13.35 -23.22 5.76
C PRO A 316 12.70 -22.01 5.11
N LEU A 317 12.77 -20.84 5.76
CA LEU A 317 12.35 -19.60 5.15
C LEU A 317 13.22 -19.34 3.92
N ASP A 318 12.59 -19.12 2.77
CA ASP A 318 13.30 -18.67 1.58
C ASP A 318 13.95 -17.30 1.83
N LYS A 319 14.99 -17.00 1.05
CA LYS A 319 15.57 -15.67 1.00
C LYS A 319 14.49 -14.74 0.46
N GLY A 320 13.87 -13.95 1.35
CA GLY A 320 12.78 -13.03 1.03
C GLY A 320 11.60 -13.13 1.98
N ALA A 321 11.28 -14.33 2.47
CA ALA A 321 10.15 -14.55 3.38
C ALA A 321 10.24 -13.73 4.68
N TRP A 322 11.46 -13.49 5.20
CA TRP A 322 11.67 -12.59 6.34
C TRP A 322 11.14 -11.18 6.06
N TYR A 323 11.43 -10.63 4.88
CA TYR A 323 10.93 -9.31 4.52
C TYR A 323 9.42 -9.32 4.29
N SER A 324 8.92 -10.22 3.45
CA SER A 324 7.50 -10.31 3.11
C SER A 324 6.59 -10.49 4.32
N PHE A 325 7.00 -11.31 5.29
CA PHE A 325 6.12 -11.73 6.37
C PHE A 325 6.52 -11.25 7.76
N HIS A 326 7.66 -10.56 7.94
CA HIS A 326 8.04 -10.04 9.26
C HIS A 326 8.45 -8.57 9.23
N VAL A 327 9.22 -8.14 8.24
CA VAL A 327 9.66 -6.74 8.16
C VAL A 327 8.55 -5.84 7.61
N PHE A 328 8.05 -6.16 6.41
CA PHE A 328 7.08 -5.31 5.73
C PHE A 328 5.75 -5.15 6.49
N PRO A 329 5.19 -6.17 7.16
CA PRO A 329 4.00 -5.97 7.98
C PRO A 329 4.18 -4.95 9.11
N ILE A 330 5.33 -4.96 9.80
CA ILE A 330 5.63 -3.98 10.86
C ILE A 330 5.88 -2.59 10.26
N ALA A 331 6.67 -2.52 9.19
CA ALA A 331 6.97 -1.27 8.51
C ALA A 331 5.68 -0.58 8.02
N ASP A 332 4.77 -1.36 7.43
CA ASP A 332 3.51 -0.85 6.93
C ASP A 332 2.56 -0.44 8.04
N ALA A 333 2.54 -1.15 9.16
CA ALA A 333 1.77 -0.73 10.33
C ALA A 333 2.27 0.60 10.89
N HIS A 334 3.59 0.81 10.94
CA HIS A 334 4.14 2.12 11.29
C HIS A 334 3.78 3.20 10.26
N ALA A 335 3.83 2.91 8.96
CA ALA A 335 3.42 3.87 7.94
C ALA A 335 1.91 4.21 8.03
N THR A 336 1.05 3.24 8.36
CA THR A 336 -0.38 3.46 8.63
C THR A 336 -0.61 4.39 9.82
N LEU A 337 0.08 4.15 10.95
CA LEU A 337 0.02 5.08 12.09
C LEU A 337 0.53 6.47 11.70
N GLY A 338 1.62 6.54 10.93
CA GLY A 338 2.15 7.79 10.40
C GLY A 338 1.11 8.57 9.57
N ALA A 339 0.35 7.87 8.72
CA ALA A 339 -0.69 8.46 7.87
C ALA A 339 -1.84 9.05 8.71
N ILE A 340 -2.30 8.32 9.71
CA ILE A 340 -3.35 8.77 10.63
C ILE A 340 -2.92 10.05 11.35
N PHE A 341 -1.74 10.04 11.97
CA PHE A 341 -1.23 11.20 12.70
C PHE A 341 -0.93 12.38 11.79
N MET A 342 -0.47 12.14 10.55
CA MET A 342 -0.28 13.20 9.56
C MET A 342 -1.61 13.89 9.28
N GLN A 343 -2.66 13.11 9.00
CA GLN A 343 -3.98 13.63 8.69
C GLN A 343 -4.56 14.44 9.86
N GLN A 344 -4.53 13.88 11.08
CA GLN A 344 -4.98 14.57 12.29
C GLN A 344 -4.22 15.88 12.52
N GLY A 345 -2.90 15.86 12.36
CA GLY A 345 -2.06 17.05 12.53
C GLY A 345 -2.33 18.14 11.49
N LEU A 346 -2.58 17.76 10.24
CA LEU A 346 -2.97 18.70 9.18
C LEU A 346 -4.35 19.29 9.43
N SER A 347 -5.33 18.50 9.90
CA SER A 347 -6.65 18.99 10.28
C SER A 347 -6.59 19.95 11.47
N ALA A 348 -5.88 19.59 12.55
CA ALA A 348 -5.68 20.48 13.69
C ALA A 348 -5.03 21.81 13.29
N LYS A 349 -4.06 21.77 12.36
CA LYS A 349 -3.41 22.98 11.82
C LYS A 349 -4.40 23.87 11.08
N GLN A 350 -5.34 23.30 10.31
CA GLN A 350 -6.38 24.05 9.61
C GLN A 350 -7.40 24.65 10.58
N GLU A 351 -7.69 23.97 11.68
CA GLU A 351 -8.58 24.43 12.74
C GLU A 351 -7.93 25.49 13.66
N GLY A 352 -6.62 25.70 13.52
CA GLY A 352 -5.85 26.66 14.32
C GLY A 352 -5.39 26.11 15.68
N ASP A 353 -5.52 24.80 15.91
CA ASP A 353 -4.98 24.13 17.10
C ASP A 353 -3.50 23.80 16.90
N ALA A 354 -2.65 24.76 17.26
CA ALA A 354 -1.21 24.64 17.08
C ALA A 354 -0.56 23.56 17.97
N GLU A 355 -1.10 23.31 19.16
CA GLU A 355 -0.54 22.32 20.09
C GLU A 355 -0.82 20.90 19.59
N GLU A 356 -2.06 20.62 19.20
CA GLU A 356 -2.44 19.33 18.64
C GLU A 356 -1.76 19.09 17.29
N ALA A 357 -1.69 20.11 16.42
CA ALA A 357 -0.97 20.03 15.16
C ALA A 357 0.50 19.63 15.33
N GLU A 358 1.22 20.29 16.25
CA GLU A 358 2.63 19.95 16.54
C GLU A 358 2.76 18.53 17.10
N SER A 359 1.90 18.14 18.04
CA SER A 359 1.90 16.81 18.65
C SER A 359 1.70 15.70 17.61
N MET A 360 0.66 15.83 16.78
CA MET A 360 0.28 14.83 15.78
C MET A 360 1.28 14.78 14.62
N LEU A 361 1.74 15.92 14.09
CA LEU A 361 2.77 15.93 13.04
C LEU A 361 4.11 15.37 13.55
N ALA A 362 4.47 15.60 14.82
CA ALA A 362 5.67 15.00 15.41
C ALA A 362 5.54 13.48 15.51
N ALA A 363 4.36 12.97 15.87
CA ALA A 363 4.07 11.54 15.85
C ALA A 363 4.14 10.96 14.43
N ALA A 364 3.58 11.66 13.44
CA ALA A 364 3.64 11.28 12.03
C ALA A 364 5.09 11.12 11.54
N ALA A 365 5.91 12.16 11.73
CA ALA A 365 7.33 12.14 11.36
C ALA A 365 8.08 10.96 12.01
N LYS A 366 7.81 10.70 13.29
CA LYS A 366 8.42 9.59 14.04
C LYS A 366 8.02 8.23 13.47
N PHE A 367 6.75 8.01 13.19
CA PHE A 367 6.26 6.74 12.68
C PHE A 367 6.72 6.47 11.24
N TYR A 368 6.74 7.48 10.37
CA TYR A 368 7.30 7.33 9.03
C TYR A 368 8.81 7.08 9.03
N LYS A 369 9.58 7.72 9.93
CA LYS A 369 11.01 7.38 10.10
C LYS A 369 11.21 5.93 10.54
N LYS A 370 10.40 5.44 11.48
CA LYS A 370 10.41 4.02 11.87
C LYS A 370 10.06 3.09 10.70
N ALA A 371 9.04 3.42 9.92
CA ALA A 371 8.67 2.65 8.75
C ALA A 371 9.83 2.59 7.74
N ALA A 372 10.41 3.74 7.40
CA ALA A 372 11.55 3.82 6.50
C ALA A 372 12.72 2.93 6.96
N GLU A 373 13.10 3.01 8.24
CA GLU A 373 14.26 2.30 8.78
C GLU A 373 14.13 0.77 8.79
N MET A 374 12.92 0.25 8.61
CA MET A 374 12.68 -1.18 8.46
C MET A 374 12.94 -1.68 7.04
N TYR A 375 12.74 -0.84 6.03
CA TYR A 375 12.88 -1.24 4.63
C TYR A 375 14.35 -1.40 4.22
N PRO A 376 14.67 -2.35 3.32
CA PRO A 376 15.98 -2.45 2.70
C PRO A 376 16.41 -1.14 2.02
N PRO A 377 17.72 -0.84 1.95
CA PRO A 377 18.23 0.40 1.36
C PRO A 377 17.94 0.54 -0.14
N ASP A 378 17.60 -0.56 -0.83
CA ASP A 378 17.26 -0.60 -2.25
C ASP A 378 15.74 -0.73 -2.52
N ASP A 379 14.90 -0.66 -1.48
CA ASP A 379 13.44 -0.62 -1.64
C ASP A 379 12.95 0.82 -1.85
N GLU A 380 12.05 1.04 -2.83
CA GLU A 380 11.44 2.36 -3.08
C GLU A 380 10.70 2.95 -1.88
N ASN A 381 10.17 2.11 -0.99
CA ASN A 381 9.44 2.55 0.19
C ASN A 381 10.37 3.19 1.24
N PHE A 382 11.69 2.89 1.23
CA PHE A 382 12.65 3.48 2.16
C PHE A 382 12.75 5.01 1.99
N PRO A 383 13.20 5.55 0.85
CA PRO A 383 13.24 7.00 0.64
C PRO A 383 11.84 7.62 0.58
N PHE A 384 10.82 6.88 0.15
CA PHE A 384 9.45 7.38 0.12
C PHE A 384 8.97 7.76 1.52
N PHE A 385 9.09 6.86 2.50
CA PHE A 385 8.69 7.18 3.88
C PHE A 385 9.60 8.21 4.55
N LEU A 386 10.88 8.29 4.20
CA LEU A 386 11.72 9.42 4.63
C LEU A 386 11.20 10.76 4.09
N LYS A 387 10.73 10.79 2.84
CA LYS A 387 10.13 11.99 2.26
C LYS A 387 8.84 12.38 2.99
N ILE A 388 7.96 11.43 3.30
CA ILE A 388 6.73 11.76 4.05
C ILE A 388 7.07 12.24 5.46
N ALA A 389 8.07 11.65 6.11
CA ALA A 389 8.55 12.15 7.40
C ALA A 389 9.12 13.57 7.30
N PHE A 390 9.79 13.90 6.18
CA PHE A 390 10.28 15.24 5.89
C PHE A 390 9.14 16.23 5.74
N GLU A 391 8.03 15.88 5.07
CA GLU A 391 6.87 16.76 4.95
C GLU A 391 6.23 17.04 6.31
N ALA A 392 6.14 16.03 7.17
CA ALA A 392 5.65 16.22 8.54
C ALA A 392 6.55 17.22 9.31
N ASP A 393 7.87 17.06 9.23
CA ASP A 393 8.82 17.99 9.82
C ASP A 393 8.78 19.39 9.15
N TRP A 394 8.49 19.44 7.85
CA TRP A 394 8.33 20.68 7.10
C TRP A 394 7.10 21.46 7.58
N HIS A 395 5.95 20.80 7.71
CA HIS A 395 4.73 21.41 8.23
C HIS A 395 4.86 21.91 9.67
N ARG A 396 5.74 21.31 10.47
CA ARG A 396 6.11 21.76 11.83
C ARG A 396 7.09 22.93 11.86
N GLY A 397 7.67 23.30 10.72
CA GLY A 397 8.69 24.34 10.67
C GLY A 397 10.00 23.94 11.35
N ARG A 398 10.38 22.66 11.29
CA ARG A 398 11.69 22.21 11.81
C ARG A 398 12.82 22.99 11.12
N PRO A 399 13.93 23.28 11.82
CA PRO A 399 14.99 24.11 11.27
C PRO A 399 15.65 23.46 10.04
N LEU A 400 16.16 24.27 9.12
CA LEU A 400 16.88 23.80 7.92
C LEU A 400 18.03 22.84 8.25
N SER A 401 18.70 23.02 9.38
CA SER A 401 19.74 22.10 9.87
C SER A 401 19.26 20.67 10.05
N GLU A 402 17.98 20.44 10.31
CA GLU A 402 17.39 19.10 10.45
C GLU A 402 16.76 18.61 9.15
N THR A 403 16.03 19.48 8.44
CA THR A 403 15.29 19.09 7.23
C THR A 403 16.20 18.84 6.04
N LEU A 404 17.28 19.63 5.86
CA LEU A 404 18.28 19.38 4.81
C LEU A 404 19.08 18.09 5.04
N LEU A 405 19.32 17.69 6.30
CA LEU A 405 19.93 16.38 6.60
C LEU A 405 19.04 15.23 6.13
N LEU A 406 17.72 15.38 6.24
CA LEU A 406 16.77 14.38 5.77
C LEU A 406 16.72 14.33 4.24
N CYS A 407 16.73 15.47 3.55
CA CYS A 407 16.87 15.54 2.09
C CYS A 407 18.16 14.84 1.61
N ASP A 408 19.29 15.09 2.27
CA ASP A 408 20.55 14.42 1.95
C ASP A 408 20.49 12.90 2.13
N ARG A 409 19.83 12.43 3.19
CA ARG A 409 19.60 10.98 3.41
C ARG A 409 18.75 10.37 2.30
N ILE A 410 17.69 11.05 1.87
CA ILE A 410 16.83 10.62 0.76
C ILE A 410 17.64 10.51 -0.53
N ARG A 411 18.37 11.57 -0.90
CA ARG A 411 19.20 11.63 -2.12
C ARG A 411 20.25 10.53 -2.17
N LYS A 412 20.90 10.24 -1.03
CA LYS A 412 21.90 9.17 -0.92
C LYS A 412 21.30 7.76 -1.08
N ALA A 413 20.01 7.58 -0.84
CA ALA A 413 19.32 6.30 -1.03
C ALA A 413 18.96 6.03 -2.50
N LEU A 414 18.68 7.07 -3.29
CA LEU A 414 18.18 6.94 -4.66
C LEU A 414 19.04 6.06 -5.58
N PRO A 415 20.39 6.13 -5.56
CA PRO A 415 21.21 5.26 -6.41
C PRO A 415 21.07 3.77 -6.10
N ALA A 416 20.77 3.40 -4.85
CA ALA A 416 20.54 2.00 -4.48
C ALA A 416 19.16 1.54 -4.98
N VAL A 417 18.13 2.36 -4.77
CA VAL A 417 16.75 2.11 -5.23
C VAL A 417 16.67 2.00 -6.75
N ALA A 418 17.34 2.88 -7.50
CA ALA A 418 17.36 2.88 -8.96
C ALA A 418 17.89 1.57 -9.57
N LYS A 419 18.69 0.78 -8.82
CA LYS A 419 19.16 -0.53 -9.31
C LYS A 419 18.02 -1.49 -9.62
N ILE A 420 16.88 -1.34 -8.95
CA ILE A 420 15.69 -2.18 -9.12
C ILE A 420 14.53 -1.35 -9.69
N TRP A 421 14.30 -0.15 -9.18
CA TRP A 421 13.03 0.57 -9.35
C TRP A 421 13.03 1.65 -10.44
N GLU A 422 14.15 1.91 -11.12
CA GLU A 422 14.30 2.99 -12.11
C GLU A 422 13.23 3.01 -13.23
N PHE A 423 12.70 1.85 -13.61
CA PHE A 423 11.66 1.72 -14.64
C PHE A 423 10.35 1.19 -14.08
N ASN A 424 10.04 1.52 -12.82
CA ASN A 424 8.74 1.21 -12.23
C ASN A 424 7.65 2.05 -12.93
N PRO A 425 6.63 1.44 -13.58
CA PRO A 425 5.51 2.19 -14.15
C PRO A 425 4.66 2.92 -13.09
N ALA A 426 4.69 2.44 -11.85
CA ALA A 426 4.02 3.03 -10.70
C ALA A 426 5.04 3.72 -9.76
N ASP A 427 5.95 4.51 -10.33
CA ASP A 427 7.01 5.21 -9.60
C ASP A 427 6.42 6.21 -8.59
N LYS A 428 6.54 5.87 -7.30
CA LYS A 428 6.08 6.72 -6.19
C LYS A 428 7.03 7.87 -5.89
N LEU A 429 8.29 7.80 -6.32
CA LEU A 429 9.34 8.71 -5.89
C LEU A 429 9.48 9.89 -6.84
N GLN A 430 9.38 9.68 -8.15
CA GLN A 430 9.63 10.74 -9.15
C GLN A 430 8.90 12.05 -8.87
N PRO A 431 7.58 12.06 -8.59
CA PRO A 431 6.88 13.31 -8.26
C PRO A 431 7.47 14.05 -7.06
N HIS A 432 7.92 13.29 -6.05
CA HIS A 432 8.40 13.80 -4.78
C HIS A 432 9.87 14.21 -4.81
N ILE A 433 10.69 13.57 -5.64
CA ILE A 433 12.09 13.95 -5.81
C ILE A 433 12.17 15.36 -6.40
N HIS A 434 11.30 15.68 -7.37
CA HIS A 434 11.26 17.03 -7.93
C HIS A 434 10.95 18.10 -6.85
N GLN A 435 9.93 17.85 -6.00
CA GLN A 435 9.59 18.75 -4.89
C GLN A 435 10.75 18.93 -3.90
N LEU A 436 11.47 17.85 -3.59
CA LEU A 436 12.66 17.89 -2.73
C LEU A 436 13.78 18.71 -3.36
N ASP A 437 14.09 18.49 -4.64
CA ASP A 437 15.14 19.21 -5.36
C ASP A 437 14.84 20.73 -5.41
N GLU A 438 13.59 21.10 -5.63
CA GLU A 438 13.16 22.50 -5.60
C GLU A 438 13.31 23.13 -4.20
N PHE A 439 12.85 22.42 -3.16
CA PHE A 439 13.01 22.85 -1.78
C PHE A 439 14.50 23.04 -1.43
N GLU A 440 15.35 22.06 -1.72
CA GLU A 440 16.79 22.12 -1.45
C GLU A 440 17.44 23.28 -2.20
N THR A 441 17.11 23.47 -3.48
CA THR A 441 17.63 24.56 -4.29
C THR A 441 17.28 25.93 -3.68
N ARG A 442 16.03 26.12 -3.25
CA ARG A 442 15.57 27.36 -2.59
C ARG A 442 16.29 27.56 -1.25
N ALA A 443 16.40 26.52 -0.45
CA ALA A 443 17.07 26.55 0.84
C ALA A 443 18.54 26.92 0.72
N TYR A 444 19.30 26.23 -0.13
CA TYR A 444 20.72 26.52 -0.33
C TYR A 444 20.94 27.90 -0.97
N THR A 445 20.10 28.32 -1.92
CA THR A 445 20.18 29.66 -2.51
C THR A 445 19.97 30.73 -1.45
N GLY A 446 18.93 30.61 -0.60
CA GLY A 446 18.69 31.58 0.46
C GLY A 446 19.75 31.57 1.56
N LEU A 447 20.38 30.42 1.85
CA LEU A 447 21.55 30.35 2.74
C LEU A 447 22.76 31.07 2.15
N LEU A 448 23.03 30.89 0.84
CA LEU A 448 24.13 31.55 0.13
C LEU A 448 23.93 33.06 0.01
N GLU A 449 22.69 33.51 -0.15
CA GLU A 449 22.30 34.92 -0.22
C GLU A 449 22.11 35.56 1.16
N GLU A 450 22.42 34.84 2.25
CA GLU A 450 22.24 35.28 3.64
C GLU A 450 20.78 35.67 4.01
N LYS A 451 19.81 35.22 3.21
CA LYS A 451 18.37 35.39 3.48
C LYS A 451 17.87 34.41 4.54
N TYR A 452 18.49 33.24 4.62
CA TYR A 452 18.17 32.19 5.59
C TYR A 452 19.38 31.83 6.45
N THR A 453 19.11 31.17 7.57
CA THR A 453 20.13 30.55 8.43
C THR A 453 19.79 29.07 8.63
N MET A 454 20.71 28.29 9.17
CA MET A 454 20.44 26.89 9.53
C MET A 454 19.34 26.70 10.59
N ASN A 455 18.91 27.78 11.25
CA ASN A 455 17.80 27.80 12.20
C ASN A 455 16.49 28.30 11.58
N THR A 456 16.50 28.73 10.31
CA THR A 456 15.28 29.16 9.61
C THR A 456 14.27 28.00 9.62
N PRO A 457 13.01 28.23 10.00
CA PRO A 457 11.95 27.24 9.89
C PRO A 457 11.79 26.78 8.45
N SER A 458 11.78 25.48 8.21
CA SER A 458 11.65 24.94 6.85
C SER A 458 10.31 25.31 6.20
N SER A 459 9.26 25.52 7.00
CA SER A 459 7.94 25.96 6.53
C SER A 459 7.96 27.31 5.82
N ASP A 460 8.99 28.13 6.05
CA ASP A 460 9.17 29.43 5.39
C ASP A 460 9.68 29.27 3.94
N ILE A 461 10.08 28.05 3.56
CA ILE A 461 10.48 27.68 2.21
C ILE A 461 9.34 26.91 1.57
N LEU A 462 8.70 27.54 0.59
CA LEU A 462 7.58 26.97 -0.14
C LEU A 462 7.99 25.69 -0.89
N MET A 463 7.21 24.62 -0.72
CA MET A 463 7.15 23.48 -1.64
C MET A 463 6.08 23.78 -2.69
N ASN A 464 6.37 23.51 -3.96
CA ASN A 464 5.40 23.69 -5.04
C ASN A 464 4.40 22.52 -5.11
#